data_AF-A0A353YH07-F1
#
_entry.id   AF-A0A353YH07-F1
#
_cell.length_a   1.000
_cell.length_b   1.000
_cell.length_c   1.000
_cell.angle_alpha   90.00
_cell.angle_beta   90.00
_cell.angle_gamma   90.00
#
_symmetry.space_group_name_H-M   'P 1'
#
loop_
_entity.id
_entity.type
_entity.pdbx_description
1 polymer ?
#
loop_
_entity_poly.entity_id
_entity_poly.type
_entity_poly.pdbx_seq_one_letter_code
_entity_poly.pdbx_strand_id
1 'polypeptide(L)'
;MNPEPKVRVHVVDDELIVTLPGSFYSVTYYKPENASHLLAKNIADRDDLRIPMTVAEFLAKAWRAANDKARELKRPCAPLRGHP
;
A
#
# COMPACT_ATOMS: atom_id res chain seq x y z
N MET A 1 -1.66 2.21 25.78
CA MET A 1 -1.91 1.41 24.57
C MET A 1 -0.82 1.76 23.57
N ASN A 2 0.00 0.80 23.14
CA ASN A 2 0.97 1.06 22.09
C ASN A 2 0.18 1.18 20.77
N PRO A 3 0.27 2.29 20.01
CA PRO A 3 -0.47 2.41 18.75
C PRO A 3 -0.08 1.23 17.85
N GLU A 4 -1.08 0.57 17.25
CA GLU A 4 -0.80 -0.47 16.27
C GLU A 4 0.15 0.08 15.19
N PRO A 5 1.18 -0.68 14.79
CA PRO A 5 2.10 -0.24 13.75
C PRO A 5 1.30 0.03 12.46
N LYS A 6 1.25 1.31 12.05
CA LYS A 6 0.51 1.77 10.89
C LYS A 6 1.42 1.84 9.68
N VAL A 7 1.08 1.11 8.63
CA VAL A 7 1.78 1.17 7.34
C VAL A 7 1.57 2.53 6.69
N ARG A 8 2.58 3.01 5.97
CA ARG A 8 2.55 4.24 5.17
C ARG A 8 2.59 3.89 3.69
N VAL A 9 1.78 4.57 2.89
CA VAL A 9 1.75 4.41 1.44
C VAL A 9 2.31 5.67 0.80
N HIS A 10 3.32 5.51 -0.04
CA HIS A 10 3.88 6.55 -0.89
C HIS A 10 3.54 6.23 -2.34
N VAL A 11 3.06 7.23 -3.07
CA VAL A 11 2.82 7.12 -4.52
C VAL A 11 4.02 7.75 -5.22
N VAL A 12 4.72 6.98 -6.04
CA VAL A 12 5.84 7.44 -6.87
C VAL A 12 5.56 6.98 -8.28
N ASP A 13 5.33 7.93 -9.19
CA ASP A 13 4.82 7.67 -10.54
C ASP A 13 3.54 6.81 -10.47
N ASP A 14 3.55 5.61 -11.06
CA ASP A 14 2.45 4.64 -11.03
C ASP A 14 2.65 3.51 -10.00
N GLU A 15 3.59 3.70 -9.08
CA GLU A 15 3.95 2.72 -8.05
C GLU A 15 3.51 3.17 -6.66
N LEU A 16 3.04 2.20 -5.88
CA LEU A 16 2.62 2.33 -4.50
C LEU A 16 3.64 1.64 -3.61
N ILE A 17 4.53 2.44 -3.01
CA ILE A 17 5.54 1.96 -2.09
C ILE A 17 4.93 1.97 -0.69
N VAL A 18 4.77 0.80 -0.10
CA VAL A 18 4.26 0.64 1.26
C VAL A 18 5.40 0.31 2.20
N THR A 19 5.53 1.06 3.29
CA THR A 19 6.57 0.88 4.30
C THR A 19 5.97 0.82 5.69
N LEU A 20 6.68 0.15 6.61
CA LEU A 20 6.37 0.21 8.03
C LEU A 20 7.46 1.01 8.75
N PRO A 21 7.13 2.20 9.31
CA PRO A 21 8.10 2.99 10.05
C PRO A 21 8.66 2.22 11.26
N GLY A 22 9.98 2.29 11.44
CA GLY A 22 10.66 1.59 12.53
C GLY A 22 11.07 0.15 12.22
N SER A 23 10.78 -0.35 11.02
CA SER A 23 11.32 -1.62 10.53
C SER A 23 11.97 -1.48 9.16
N PHE A 24 12.56 -2.57 8.67
CA PHE A 24 13.03 -2.67 7.28
C PHE A 24 11.96 -3.21 6.31
N TYR A 25 10.69 -3.28 6.74
CA TYR A 25 9.62 -3.78 5.88
C TYR A 25 9.24 -2.76 4.81
N SER A 26 9.36 -3.21 3.57
CA SER A 26 8.88 -2.52 2.40
C SER A 26 8.26 -3.51 1.42
N VAL A 27 7.28 -3.04 0.66
CA VAL A 27 6.78 -3.71 -0.53
C VAL A 27 6.35 -2.65 -1.53
N THR A 28 6.61 -2.89 -2.81
CA THR A 28 6.16 -2.01 -3.88
C THR A 28 5.05 -2.70 -4.66
N TYR A 29 3.91 -2.03 -4.78
CA TYR A 29 2.83 -2.46 -5.65
C TYR A 29 2.77 -1.58 -6.88
N TYR A 30 2.55 -2.18 -8.05
CA TYR A 30 2.39 -1.43 -9.28
C TYR A 30 1.22 -2.01 -10.08
N LYS A 31 0.61 -1.17 -10.91
CA LYS A 31 -0.47 -1.59 -11.79
C LYS A 31 0.01 -1.51 -13.24
N PRO A 32 0.29 -2.63 -13.90
CA PRO A 32 0.50 -2.63 -15.35
C PRO A 32 -0.71 -2.05 -16.07
N GLU A 33 -0.48 -1.36 -17.19
CA GLU A 33 -1.55 -0.74 -18.00
C GLU A 33 -2.66 -1.74 -18.37
N ASN A 34 -2.27 -2.99 -18.66
CA ASN A 34 -3.15 -4.07 -19.09
C ASN A 34 -3.69 -4.94 -17.94
N ALA A 35 -3.36 -4.64 -16.68
CA ALA A 35 -3.73 -5.47 -15.54
C ALA A 35 -4.87 -4.84 -14.71
N SER A 36 -5.86 -5.64 -14.35
CA SER A 36 -6.94 -5.20 -13.46
C SER A 36 -6.52 -5.09 -12.00
N HIS A 37 -5.49 -5.87 -11.61
CA HIS A 37 -5.01 -6.02 -10.24
C HIS A 37 -3.59 -5.45 -10.05
N LEU A 38 -3.24 -5.15 -8.80
CA LEU A 38 -1.89 -4.74 -8.41
C LEU A 38 -0.97 -5.96 -8.39
N LEU A 39 0.25 -5.79 -8.88
CA LEU A 39 1.34 -6.75 -8.74
C LEU A 39 2.33 -6.26 -7.69
N ALA A 40 2.95 -7.18 -6.96
CA ALA A 40 3.94 -6.88 -5.93
C ALA A 40 5.37 -7.11 -6.45
N LYS A 41 6.29 -6.24 -6.04
CA LYS A 41 7.74 -6.39 -6.22
C LYS A 41 8.47 -5.86 -4.99
N ASN A 42 9.77 -6.15 -4.87
CA ASN A 42 10.60 -5.73 -3.73
C ASN A 42 9.97 -6.08 -2.37
N ILE A 43 9.47 -7.30 -2.27
CA ILE A 43 8.77 -7.83 -1.09
C ILE A 43 9.81 -8.12 -0.01
N ALA A 44 9.59 -7.65 1.21
CA ALA A 44 10.39 -8.07 2.36
C ALA A 44 10.37 -9.61 2.50
N ASP A 45 11.55 -10.21 2.64
CA ASP A 45 11.76 -11.66 2.61
C ASP A 45 12.02 -12.27 4.00
N ARG A 46 12.22 -11.42 5.02
CA ARG A 46 12.58 -11.84 6.38
C ARG A 46 11.89 -11.00 7.43
N ASP A 47 11.61 -11.60 8.58
CA ASP A 47 11.03 -10.91 9.73
C ASP A 47 12.03 -9.96 10.40
N ASP A 48 11.56 -8.79 10.80
CA ASP A 48 12.29 -7.82 11.62
C ASP A 48 12.03 -8.12 13.10
N LEU A 49 12.97 -8.83 13.73
CA LEU A 49 12.89 -9.22 15.14
C LEU A 49 12.78 -8.04 16.12
N ARG A 50 12.99 -6.79 15.65
CA ARG A 50 12.85 -5.58 16.47
C ARG A 50 11.39 -5.17 16.66
N ILE A 51 10.47 -5.71 15.85
CA ILE A 51 9.06 -5.38 15.91
C ILE A 51 8.21 -6.63 16.13
N PRO A 52 7.12 -6.54 16.91
CA PRO A 52 6.20 -7.65 17.13
C PRO A 52 5.21 -7.76 15.94
N MET A 53 5.73 -7.83 14.72
CA MET A 53 4.93 -8.01 13.51
C MET A 53 5.75 -8.80 12.49
N THR A 54 5.17 -9.87 11.98
CA THR A 54 5.76 -10.68 10.92
C THR A 54 5.65 -10.00 9.55
N VAL A 55 6.45 -10.44 8.58
CA VAL A 55 6.33 -10.05 7.17
C VAL A 55 4.93 -10.37 6.66
N ALA A 56 4.35 -11.51 7.00
CA ALA A 56 3.02 -11.90 6.54
C ALA A 56 1.94 -10.91 7.00
N GLU A 57 1.97 -10.50 8.28
CA GLU A 57 1.07 -9.49 8.82
C GLU A 57 1.28 -8.12 8.17
N PHE A 58 2.53 -7.74 7.95
CA PHE A 58 2.87 -6.52 7.22
C PHE A 58 2.30 -6.56 5.79
N LEU A 59 2.48 -7.65 5.06
CA LEU A 59 1.99 -7.79 3.68
C LEU A 59 0.47 -7.76 3.61
N ALA A 60 -0.24 -8.35 4.57
CA ALA A 60 -1.70 -8.25 4.64
C ALA A 60 -2.17 -6.80 4.83
N LYS A 61 -1.53 -6.07 5.75
CA LYS A 61 -1.80 -4.64 5.99
C LYS A 61 -1.43 -3.79 4.78
N ALA A 62 -0.30 -4.09 4.14
CA ALA A 62 0.20 -3.37 2.98
C ALA A 62 -0.67 -3.56 1.75
N TRP A 63 -1.11 -4.80 1.49
CA TRP A 63 -2.02 -5.12 0.39
C TRP A 63 -3.33 -4.34 0.48
N ARG A 64 -3.93 -4.29 1.68
CA ARG A 64 -5.16 -3.54 1.93
C ARG A 64 -4.95 -2.04 1.69
N ALA A 65 -3.90 -1.47 2.27
CA ALA A 65 -3.59 -0.05 2.12
C ALA A 65 -3.30 0.34 0.66
N ALA A 66 -2.59 -0.51 -0.09
CA ALA A 66 -2.29 -0.28 -1.50
C ALA A 66 -3.57 -0.35 -2.37
N ASN A 67 -4.45 -1.32 -2.13
CA ASN A 67 -5.72 -1.41 -2.86
C ASN A 67 -6.64 -0.22 -2.57
N ASP A 68 -6.73 0.21 -1.32
CA ASP A 68 -7.51 1.39 -0.94
C ASP A 68 -6.96 2.64 -1.64
N LYS A 69 -5.62 2.82 -1.65
CA LYS A 69 -4.99 3.96 -2.34
C LYS A 69 -5.17 3.88 -3.87
N ALA A 70 -4.98 2.70 -4.47
CA ALA A 70 -5.22 2.51 -5.90
C ALA A 70 -6.67 2.80 -6.29
N ARG A 71 -7.64 2.46 -5.43
CA ARG A 71 -9.05 2.78 -5.64
C ARG A 71 -9.30 4.29 -5.56
N GLU A 72 -8.66 4.98 -4.62
CA GLU A 72 -8.71 6.45 -4.52
C GLU A 72 -8.16 7.11 -5.79
N LEU A 73 -7.00 6.68 -6.27
CA LEU A 73 -6.37 7.21 -7.49
C LEU A 73 -7.19 6.92 -8.76
N LYS A 74 -7.85 5.77 -8.82
CA LYS A 74 -8.74 5.39 -9.94
C LYS A 74 -10.08 6.13 -9.93
N ARG A 75 -10.47 6.77 -8.83
CA ARG A 75 -11.73 7.54 -8.83
C ARG A 75 -11.50 8.79 -9.68
N PRO A 76 -12.22 8.96 -10.80
CA PRO A 76 -12.18 10.23 -11.51
C PRO A 76 -12.63 11.31 -10.53
N CYS A 77 -11.92 12.44 -10.53
CA CYS A 77 -12.39 13.66 -9.88
C CYS A 77 -13.76 13.98 -10.52
N ALA A 78 -14.86 13.64 -9.83
CA ALA A 78 -16.18 13.84 -10.38
C ALA A 78 -16.44 15.34 -10.50
N PRO A 79 -16.88 15.87 -11.66
CA PRO A 79 -17.47 17.19 -11.68
C PRO A 79 -18.73 17.14 -10.82
N LEU A 80 -18.87 18.09 -9.89
CA LEU A 80 -20.13 18.32 -9.19
C LEU A 80 -21.22 18.44 -10.24
N ARG A 81 -22.16 17.50 -10.25
CA ARG A 81 -23.39 17.61 -11.05
C ARG A 81 -24.06 18.93 -10.68
N GLY A 82 -23.97 19.92 -11.57
CA GLY A 82 -24.97 20.98 -11.66
C GLY A 82 -26.26 20.32 -12.12
N HIS A 83 -27.18 20.10 -11.20
CA HIS A 83 -28.56 19.78 -11.54
C HIS A 83 -29.25 21.08 -12.00
N PRO A 84 -30.05 21.03 -13.08
CA PRO A 84 -30.85 22.16 -13.53
C PRO A 84 -31.96 22.51 -12.54
#